data_AF-A0A2A8CYW3-F1
#
_entry.id   AF-A0A2A8CYW3-F1
#
_cell.length_a   1.000
_cell.length_b   1.000
_cell.length_c   1.000
_cell.angle_alpha   90.00
_cell.angle_beta   90.00
_cell.angle_gamma   90.00
#
_symmetry.space_group_name_H-M   'P 1'
#
loop_
_entity.id
_entity.type
_entity.pdbx_description
1 polymer ?
#
loop_
_entity_poly.entity_id
_entity_poly.type
_entity_poly.pdbx_seq_one_letter_code
_entity_poly.pdbx_strand_id
1 'polypeptide(L)'
;MTVRSFRLVPVLLLILVVTGCRTYGDYGTEAELQEQIAKITSDFADNLARTEADLQVLERAAADRGDLAPLVERFKSNLESHRELLAHHRDIAERLSDSGNYRALHRNYGAITTEQRMMRQGYNQTIRRIQTVVSGDASFELKPLPLRSFYFVEPLEYVRMENPRQITMEEALNL
;
A
#
# COMPACT_ATOMS: atom_id res chain seq x y z
N MET A 1 -9.19 -68.23 12.26
CA MET A 1 -8.56 -66.88 12.12
C MET A 1 -9.20 -66.29 10.87
N THR A 2 -10.05 -65.26 10.91
CA THR A 2 -9.65 -63.84 10.92
C THR A 2 -10.92 -62.96 10.97
N VAL A 3 -11.34 -62.49 12.14
CA VAL A 3 -12.35 -61.41 12.25
C VAL A 3 -11.89 -60.45 13.34
N ARG A 4 -10.87 -59.65 13.05
CA ARG A 4 -10.36 -58.63 13.99
C ARG A 4 -10.00 -57.29 13.35
N SER A 5 -10.16 -57.17 12.05
CA SER A 5 -9.73 -56.02 11.24
C SER A 5 -10.81 -54.95 11.03
N PHE A 6 -12.08 -55.22 11.31
CA PHE A 6 -13.19 -54.31 10.98
C PHE A 6 -13.41 -53.17 12.00
N ARG A 7 -12.81 -53.25 13.20
CA ARG A 7 -12.96 -52.22 14.26
C ARG A 7 -11.89 -51.12 14.22
N LEU A 8 -10.84 -51.27 13.42
CA LEU A 8 -9.74 -50.29 13.34
C LEU A 8 -9.93 -49.25 12.21
N VAL A 9 -10.73 -49.58 11.19
CA VAL A 9 -11.06 -48.69 10.07
C VAL A 9 -11.73 -47.38 10.51
N PRO A 10 -12.76 -47.36 11.40
CA PRO A 10 -13.39 -46.10 11.79
C PRO A 10 -12.46 -45.21 12.63
N VAL A 11 -11.55 -45.79 13.42
CA VAL A 11 -10.58 -45.04 14.22
C VAL A 11 -9.54 -44.36 13.32
N LEU A 12 -9.06 -45.07 12.29
CA LEU A 12 -8.07 -44.54 11.36
C LEU A 12 -8.66 -43.43 10.48
N LEU A 13 -9.92 -43.54 10.10
CA LEU A 13 -10.66 -42.50 9.36
C LEU A 13 -10.94 -41.27 10.22
N LEU A 14 -11.25 -41.46 11.51
CA LEU A 14 -11.44 -40.36 12.46
C LEU A 14 -10.12 -39.63 12.76
N ILE A 15 -9.00 -40.35 12.85
CA ILE A 15 -7.67 -39.75 12.94
C ILE A 15 -7.35 -38.95 11.68
N LEU A 16 -7.66 -39.47 10.48
CA LEU A 16 -7.42 -38.77 9.21
C LEU A 16 -8.29 -37.51 9.03
N VAL A 17 -9.52 -37.51 9.55
CA VAL A 17 -10.37 -36.31 9.55
C VAL A 17 -9.85 -35.29 10.58
N VAL A 18 -9.45 -35.71 11.77
CA VAL A 18 -8.94 -34.80 12.81
C VAL A 18 -7.55 -34.25 12.47
N THR A 19 -6.67 -35.04 11.87
CA THR A 19 -5.37 -34.56 11.37
C THR A 19 -5.52 -33.81 10.05
N GLY A 20 -6.38 -34.24 9.14
CA GLY A 20 -6.69 -33.55 7.88
C GLY A 20 -7.33 -32.17 8.09
N CYS A 21 -8.11 -31.99 9.15
CA CYS A 21 -8.65 -30.67 9.54
C CYS A 21 -7.60 -29.74 10.16
N ARG A 22 -6.48 -30.26 10.67
CA ARG A 22 -5.42 -29.44 11.28
C ARG A 22 -4.26 -29.16 10.31
N THR A 23 -3.93 -30.10 9.44
CA THR A 23 -2.83 -30.00 8.48
C THR A 23 -3.13 -29.02 7.34
N TYR A 24 -4.36 -28.51 7.20
CA TYR A 24 -4.74 -27.53 6.16
C TYR A 24 -5.04 -26.11 6.67
N GLY A 25 -4.92 -25.86 7.98
CA GLY A 25 -5.35 -24.58 8.60
C GLY A 25 -4.35 -23.96 9.57
N ASP A 26 -3.13 -24.51 9.70
CA ASP A 26 -2.15 -24.09 10.70
C ASP A 26 -0.74 -24.10 10.07
N TYR A 27 -0.54 -23.29 9.02
CA TYR A 27 0.75 -23.18 8.32
C TYR A 27 1.64 -22.06 8.90
N GLY A 28 1.24 -21.41 10.01
CA GLY A 28 1.94 -20.23 10.53
C GLY A 28 1.79 -18.97 9.65
N THR A 29 1.05 -19.10 8.54
CA THR A 29 0.83 -18.05 7.54
C THR A 29 0.03 -16.88 8.09
N GLU A 30 -0.83 -17.11 9.08
CA GLU A 30 -1.66 -16.09 9.73
C GLU A 30 -0.79 -15.16 10.59
N ALA A 31 0.10 -15.73 11.40
CA ALA A 31 1.02 -14.98 12.23
C ALA A 31 1.99 -14.15 11.38
N GLU A 32 2.50 -14.75 10.30
CA GLU A 32 3.32 -14.03 9.32
C GLU A 32 2.55 -12.87 8.68
N LEU A 33 1.29 -13.08 8.28
CA LEU A 33 0.49 -12.01 7.67
C LEU A 33 0.12 -10.92 8.68
N GLN A 34 -0.11 -11.26 9.94
CA GLN A 34 -0.30 -10.27 11.01
C GLN A 34 0.95 -9.41 11.20
N GLU A 35 2.14 -10.02 11.22
CA GLU A 35 3.41 -9.30 11.28
C GLU A 35 3.59 -8.40 10.06
N GLN A 36 3.26 -8.88 8.85
CA GLN A 36 3.30 -8.06 7.63
C GLN A 36 2.34 -6.87 7.70
N ILE A 37 1.10 -7.05 8.19
CA ILE A 37 0.15 -5.96 8.40
C ILE A 37 0.71 -4.93 9.39
N ALA A 38 1.20 -5.39 10.54
CA ALA A 38 1.80 -4.50 11.54
C ALA A 38 2.99 -3.71 10.96
N LYS A 39 3.85 -4.39 10.20
CA LYS A 39 5.00 -3.77 9.54
C LYS A 39 4.58 -2.73 8.51
N ILE A 40 3.66 -3.04 7.59
CA ILE A 40 3.24 -2.06 6.58
C ILE A 40 2.52 -0.86 7.20
N THR A 41 1.79 -1.04 8.31
CA THR A 41 1.18 0.06 9.05
C THR A 41 2.23 0.93 9.73
N SER A 42 3.30 0.33 10.28
CA SER A 42 4.46 1.06 10.81
C SER A 42 5.20 1.83 9.73
N ASP A 43 5.51 1.18 8.60
CA ASP A 43 6.17 1.82 7.44
C ASP A 43 5.35 3.01 6.92
N PHE A 44 4.01 2.94 7.01
CA PHE A 44 3.11 4.04 6.64
C PHE A 44 3.14 5.19 7.65
N ALA A 45 3.25 4.90 8.95
CA ALA A 45 3.45 5.93 9.97
C ALA A 45 4.79 6.67 9.79
N ASP A 46 5.86 5.95 9.46
CA ASP A 46 7.16 6.55 9.16
C ASP A 46 7.08 7.41 7.89
N ASN A 47 6.30 6.97 6.89
CA ASN A 47 6.05 7.77 5.70
C ASN A 47 5.33 9.09 6.05
N LEU A 48 4.29 9.05 6.88
CA LEU A 48 3.59 10.24 7.37
C LEU A 48 4.56 11.24 8.00
N ALA A 49 5.44 10.79 8.90
CA ALA A 49 6.41 11.66 9.55
C ALA A 49 7.37 12.34 8.54
N ARG A 50 7.84 11.60 7.53
CA ARG A 50 8.66 12.17 6.45
C ARG A 50 7.89 13.18 5.62
N THR A 51 6.63 12.88 5.30
CA THR A 51 5.77 13.78 4.53
C THR A 51 5.38 15.03 5.30
N GLU A 52 5.27 14.96 6.63
CA GLU A 52 5.10 16.15 7.47
C GLU A 52 6.35 17.04 7.42
N ALA A 53 7.55 16.46 7.37
CA ALA A 53 8.77 17.22 7.14
C ALA A 53 8.79 17.87 5.75
N ASP A 54 8.35 17.16 4.70
CA ASP A 54 8.21 17.71 3.35
C ASP A 54 7.26 18.90 3.30
N LEU A 55 6.14 18.86 4.04
CA LEU A 55 5.23 20.00 4.16
C LEU A 55 5.94 21.21 4.75
N GLN A 56 6.76 21.05 5.78
CA GLN A 56 7.50 22.19 6.36
C GLN A 56 8.47 22.81 5.35
N VAL A 57 9.12 22.00 4.51
CA VAL A 57 9.98 22.49 3.43
C VAL A 57 9.15 23.28 2.41
N LEU A 58 8.00 22.74 1.99
CA LEU A 58 7.09 23.40 1.06
C LEU A 58 6.53 24.71 1.63
N GLU A 59 6.15 24.76 2.89
CA GLU A 59 5.64 25.97 3.56
C GLU A 59 6.70 27.07 3.64
N ARG A 60 7.96 26.72 3.92
CA ARG A 60 9.08 27.67 3.88
C ARG A 60 9.27 28.23 2.48
N ALA A 61 9.26 27.38 1.45
CA ALA A 61 9.38 27.83 0.07
C ALA A 61 8.19 28.71 -0.38
N ALA A 62 6.97 28.37 0.07
CA ALA A 62 5.76 29.13 -0.25
C ALA A 62 5.69 30.50 0.44
N ALA A 63 6.45 30.72 1.52
CA ALA A 63 6.52 32.02 2.19
C ALA A 63 7.03 33.14 1.24
N ASP A 64 7.95 32.79 0.34
CA ASP A 64 8.52 33.71 -0.65
C ASP A 64 7.83 33.57 -2.03
N ARG A 65 6.94 32.58 -2.19
CA ARG A 65 6.30 32.20 -3.47
C ARG A 65 4.80 31.95 -3.31
N GLY A 66 4.00 33.01 -3.50
CA GLY A 66 2.55 32.95 -3.36
C GLY A 66 1.83 32.01 -4.34
N ASP A 67 2.46 31.66 -5.46
CA ASP A 67 1.95 30.68 -6.44
C ASP A 67 1.94 29.24 -5.91
N LEU A 68 2.72 28.94 -4.85
CA LEU A 68 2.73 27.65 -4.18
C LEU A 68 1.62 27.48 -3.14
N ALA A 69 0.95 28.55 -2.71
CA ALA A 69 -0.06 28.49 -1.64
C ALA A 69 -1.20 27.47 -1.91
N PRO A 70 -1.78 27.37 -3.13
CA PRO A 70 -2.79 26.34 -3.41
C PRO A 70 -2.23 24.91 -3.34
N LEU A 71 -0.93 24.72 -3.60
CA LEU A 71 -0.27 23.43 -3.53
C LEU A 71 0.03 23.03 -2.08
N VAL A 72 0.36 23.99 -1.21
CA VAL A 72 0.46 23.79 0.24
C VAL A 72 -0.86 23.26 0.79
N GLU A 73 -1.98 23.90 0.48
CA GLU A 73 -3.30 23.49 0.97
C GLU A 73 -3.70 22.10 0.46
N ARG A 74 -3.40 21.81 -0.81
CA ARG A 74 -3.60 20.45 -1.35
C ARG A 74 -2.73 19.41 -0.65
N PHE A 75 -1.48 19.75 -0.34
CA PHE A 75 -0.57 18.85 0.36
C PHE A 75 -1.02 18.59 1.81
N LYS A 76 -1.52 19.63 2.51
CA LYS A 76 -2.15 19.51 3.83
C LYS A 76 -3.37 18.60 3.79
N SER A 77 -4.24 18.76 2.80
CA SER A 77 -5.41 17.89 2.62
C SER A 77 -5.00 16.42 2.43
N ASN A 78 -3.96 16.14 1.64
CA ASN A 78 -3.44 14.77 1.49
C ASN A 78 -2.88 14.23 2.82
N LEU A 79 -2.17 15.07 3.60
CA LEU A 79 -1.68 14.71 4.94
C LEU A 79 -2.80 14.35 5.90
N GLU A 80 -3.91 15.07 5.87
CA GLU A 80 -5.04 14.73 6.73
C GLU A 80 -5.65 13.39 6.35
N SER A 81 -5.87 13.14 5.05
CA SER A 81 -6.30 11.83 4.56
C SER A 81 -5.32 10.71 4.89
N HIS A 82 -4.01 10.99 4.92
CA HIS A 82 -2.99 10.04 5.37
C HIS A 82 -3.14 9.72 6.86
N ARG A 83 -3.37 10.72 7.72
CA ARG A 83 -3.63 10.49 9.16
C ARG A 83 -4.88 9.66 9.40
N GLU A 84 -5.98 10.00 8.74
CA GLU A 84 -7.25 9.25 8.83
C GLU A 84 -7.06 7.80 8.40
N LEU A 85 -6.39 7.59 7.27
CA LEU A 85 -6.14 6.26 6.73
C LEU A 85 -5.19 5.44 7.62
N LEU A 86 -4.16 6.08 8.20
CA LEU A 86 -3.28 5.42 9.16
C LEU A 86 -4.02 5.02 10.44
N ALA A 87 -4.92 5.86 10.95
CA ALA A 87 -5.78 5.52 12.08
C ALA A 87 -6.68 4.31 11.75
N HIS A 88 -7.25 4.29 10.54
CA HIS A 88 -8.03 3.16 10.06
C HIS A 88 -7.20 1.86 9.96
N HIS A 89 -5.99 1.94 9.42
CA HIS A 89 -5.09 0.77 9.33
C HIS A 89 -4.68 0.22 10.69
N ARG A 90 -4.47 1.10 11.69
CA ARG A 90 -4.18 0.70 13.07
C ARG A 90 -5.36 -0.04 13.70
N ASP A 91 -6.59 0.47 13.54
CA ASP A 91 -7.80 -0.19 14.02
C ASP A 91 -8.01 -1.56 13.36
N ILE A 92 -7.74 -1.68 12.06
CA ILE A 92 -7.74 -2.97 11.36
C ILE A 92 -6.68 -3.92 11.94
N ALA A 93 -5.45 -3.46 12.12
CA ALA A 93 -4.36 -4.29 12.65
C ALA A 93 -4.68 -4.82 14.05
N GLU A 94 -5.24 -3.98 14.93
CA GLU A 94 -5.65 -4.34 16.29
C GLU A 94 -6.82 -5.34 16.29
N ARG A 95 -7.83 -5.16 15.44
CA ARG A 95 -8.94 -6.13 15.35
C ARG A 95 -8.51 -7.48 14.78
N LEU A 96 -7.51 -7.48 13.91
CA LEU A 96 -7.04 -8.68 13.23
C LEU A 96 -6.03 -9.48 14.04
N SER A 97 -5.32 -8.87 15.00
CA SER A 97 -4.40 -9.59 15.90
C SER A 97 -5.11 -10.70 16.67
N ASP A 98 -6.38 -10.50 16.98
CA ASP A 98 -7.19 -11.45 17.76
C ASP A 98 -7.96 -12.45 16.88
N SER A 99 -7.92 -12.28 15.55
CA SER A 99 -8.69 -13.10 14.62
C SER A 99 -7.80 -14.11 13.87
N GLY A 100 -7.99 -15.41 14.14
CA GLY A 100 -7.30 -16.50 13.42
C GLY A 100 -7.84 -16.76 12.00
N ASN A 101 -8.41 -15.77 11.32
CA ASN A 101 -9.03 -15.94 10.00
C ASN A 101 -8.12 -15.45 8.87
N TYR A 102 -7.36 -16.38 8.30
CA TYR A 102 -6.47 -16.12 7.15
C TYR A 102 -7.11 -15.33 6.00
N ARG A 103 -8.36 -15.65 5.63
CA ARG A 103 -9.04 -14.96 4.51
C ARG A 103 -9.37 -13.51 4.84
N ALA A 104 -9.65 -13.21 6.10
CA ALA A 104 -9.83 -11.84 6.55
C ALA A 104 -8.49 -11.09 6.54
N LEU A 105 -7.43 -11.70 7.08
CA LEU A 105 -6.08 -11.15 7.06
C LEU A 105 -5.63 -10.81 5.63
N HIS A 106 -5.72 -11.76 4.70
CA HIS A 106 -5.22 -11.56 3.33
C HIS A 106 -5.98 -10.46 2.57
N ARG A 107 -7.30 -10.37 2.76
CA ARG A 107 -8.10 -9.29 2.13
C ARG A 107 -7.72 -7.92 2.66
N ASN A 108 -7.58 -7.79 3.98
CA ASN A 108 -7.19 -6.53 4.61
C ASN A 108 -5.76 -6.13 4.23
N TYR A 109 -4.82 -7.07 4.21
CA TYR A 109 -3.46 -6.82 3.74
C TYR A 109 -3.43 -6.24 2.31
N GLY A 110 -4.20 -6.83 1.38
CA GLY A 110 -4.32 -6.34 0.01
C GLY A 110 -4.99 -4.97 -0.10
N ALA A 111 -6.00 -4.69 0.73
CA ALA A 111 -6.66 -3.39 0.81
C ALA A 111 -5.70 -2.31 1.31
N ILE A 112 -5.04 -2.54 2.46
CA ILE A 112 -4.06 -1.62 3.05
C ILE A 112 -2.96 -1.31 2.03
N THR A 113 -2.37 -2.33 1.41
CA THR A 113 -1.31 -2.14 0.40
C THR A 113 -1.78 -1.29 -0.78
N THR A 114 -3.04 -1.45 -1.20
CA THR A 114 -3.62 -0.67 -2.30
C THR A 114 -3.85 0.77 -1.91
N GLU A 115 -4.41 1.02 -0.73
CA GLU A 115 -4.67 2.36 -0.21
C GLU A 115 -3.37 3.13 0.01
N GLN A 116 -2.34 2.51 0.59
CA GLN A 116 -1.01 3.12 0.76
C GLN A 116 -0.37 3.49 -0.59
N ARG A 117 -0.54 2.64 -1.60
CA ARG A 117 -0.05 2.91 -2.97
C ARG A 117 -0.80 4.07 -3.60
N MET A 118 -2.12 4.15 -3.43
CA MET A 118 -2.92 5.28 -3.92
C MET A 118 -2.51 6.59 -3.23
N MET A 119 -2.27 6.56 -1.91
CA MET A 119 -1.76 7.70 -1.16
C MET A 119 -0.41 8.18 -1.69
N ARG A 120 0.56 7.26 -1.88
CA ARG A 120 1.87 7.57 -2.48
C ARG A 120 1.73 8.19 -3.87
N GLN A 121 0.80 7.70 -4.70
CA GLN A 121 0.54 8.27 -6.01
C GLN A 121 0.00 9.70 -5.91
N GLY A 122 -0.89 9.99 -4.95
CA GLY A 122 -1.41 11.33 -4.69
C GLY A 122 -0.32 12.34 -4.31
N TYR A 123 0.62 11.95 -3.44
CA TYR A 123 1.79 12.78 -3.12
C TYR A 123 2.69 13.00 -4.33
N ASN A 124 3.03 11.94 -5.08
CA ASN A 124 3.88 12.05 -6.27
C ASN A 124 3.28 13.00 -7.32
N GLN A 125 1.96 12.97 -7.52
CA GLN A 125 1.28 13.91 -8.40
C GLN A 125 1.39 15.36 -7.91
N THR A 126 1.27 15.58 -6.60
CA THR A 126 1.35 16.91 -6.01
C THR A 126 2.78 17.46 -6.08
N ILE A 127 3.79 16.65 -5.77
CA ILE A 127 5.22 17.01 -5.87
C ILE A 127 5.61 17.35 -7.31
N ARG A 128 5.17 16.57 -8.30
CA ARG A 128 5.42 16.90 -9.71
C ARG A 128 4.76 18.22 -10.10
N ARG A 129 3.57 18.50 -9.58
CA ARG A 129 2.91 19.79 -9.84
C ARG A 129 3.69 20.95 -9.24
N ILE A 130 4.25 20.77 -8.05
CA ILE A 130 5.17 21.73 -7.44
C ILE A 130 6.36 21.97 -8.37
N GLN A 131 7.03 20.90 -8.82
CA GLN A 131 8.15 21.00 -9.75
C GLN A 131 7.79 21.78 -11.02
N THR A 132 6.61 21.55 -11.60
CA THR A 132 6.20 22.23 -12.83
C THR A 132 5.97 23.73 -12.61
N VAL A 133 5.41 24.11 -11.46
CA VAL A 133 5.24 25.52 -11.06
C VAL A 133 6.59 26.16 -10.76
N VAL A 134 7.51 25.42 -10.14
CA VAL A 134 8.84 25.94 -9.80
C VAL A 134 9.71 26.14 -11.05
N SER A 135 9.76 25.15 -11.94
CA SER A 135 10.56 25.19 -13.16
C SER A 135 9.98 26.08 -14.25
N GLY A 136 8.73 26.54 -14.11
CA GLY A 136 8.01 27.28 -15.16
C GLY A 136 7.70 26.45 -16.40
N ASP A 137 7.90 25.13 -16.31
CA ASP A 137 7.70 24.18 -17.39
C ASP A 137 6.24 23.73 -17.38
N ALA A 138 5.44 24.28 -18.30
CA ALA A 138 4.03 23.92 -18.50
C ALA A 138 3.84 22.51 -19.10
N SER A 139 4.92 21.75 -19.27
CA SER A 139 5.00 20.46 -19.94
C SER A 139 4.43 19.28 -19.13
N PHE A 140 3.73 19.54 -18.01
CA PHE A 140 2.83 18.55 -17.40
C PHE A 140 1.53 18.41 -18.20
N GLU A 141 1.64 18.11 -19.49
CA GLU A 141 0.65 17.23 -20.06
C GLU A 141 0.89 15.87 -19.38
N LEU A 142 -0.13 15.34 -18.69
CA LEU A 142 -0.15 13.90 -18.41
C LEU A 142 0.18 13.24 -19.74
N LYS A 143 1.37 12.62 -19.87
CA LYS A 143 1.76 11.85 -21.05
C LYS A 143 0.53 11.00 -21.35
N PRO A 144 -0.23 11.29 -22.44
CA PRO A 144 -1.51 10.64 -22.64
C PRO A 144 -1.19 9.15 -22.60
N LEU A 145 -1.91 8.40 -21.75
CA LEU A 145 -1.78 6.95 -21.75
C LEU A 145 -1.81 6.54 -23.22
N PRO A 146 -0.76 5.86 -23.73
CA PRO A 146 -0.68 5.60 -25.15
C PRO A 146 -2.00 4.98 -25.56
N LEU A 147 -2.70 5.62 -26.51
CA LEU A 147 -3.95 5.11 -27.05
C LEU A 147 -3.69 3.65 -27.36
N ARG A 148 -4.34 2.75 -26.59
CA ARG A 148 -4.15 1.31 -26.73
C ARG A 148 -4.63 0.97 -28.14
N SER A 149 -3.70 0.94 -29.08
CA SER A 149 -3.95 0.46 -30.42
C SER A 149 -4.45 -0.97 -30.28
N PHE A 150 -5.60 -1.28 -30.84
CA PHE A 150 -6.12 -2.66 -30.91
C PHE A 150 -5.14 -3.62 -31.62
N TYR A 151 -4.14 -3.07 -32.31
CA TYR A 151 -3.15 -3.80 -33.11
C TYR A 151 -1.74 -3.77 -32.50
N PHE A 152 -1.51 -3.05 -31.40
CA PHE A 152 -0.19 -2.98 -30.75
C PHE A 152 -0.32 -3.46 -29.31
N VAL A 153 0.07 -4.70 -29.06
CA VAL A 153 0.21 -5.25 -27.72
C VAL A 153 1.62 -4.92 -27.25
N GLU A 154 1.77 -3.80 -26.53
CA GLU A 154 2.99 -3.59 -25.75
C GLU A 154 3.01 -4.64 -24.63
N PRO A 155 4.05 -5.50 -24.54
CA PRO A 155 4.10 -6.50 -23.49
C PRO A 155 4.10 -5.78 -22.13
N LEU A 156 3.31 -6.30 -21.18
CA LEU A 156 3.12 -5.70 -19.85
C LEU A 156 4.44 -5.43 -19.10
N GLU A 157 5.49 -6.14 -19.46
CA GLU A 157 6.84 -6.02 -18.91
C GLU A 157 7.50 -4.67 -19.25
N TYR A 158 7.26 -4.12 -20.45
CA TYR A 158 7.87 -2.85 -20.89
C TYR A 158 7.22 -1.62 -20.25
N VAL A 159 5.89 -1.65 -20.05
CA VAL A 159 5.15 -0.60 -19.33
C VAL A 159 5.64 -0.45 -17.89
N ARG A 160 6.09 -1.54 -17.26
CA ARG A 160 6.59 -1.53 -15.88
C ARG A 160 7.98 -0.90 -15.72
N MET A 161 8.76 -0.81 -16.80
CA MET A 161 10.11 -0.22 -16.79
C MET A 161 10.08 1.32 -16.88
N GLU A 162 9.02 1.91 -17.43
CA GLU A 162 8.72 3.35 -17.30
C GLU A 162 8.18 3.66 -15.89
N ASN A 163 8.87 3.23 -14.84
CA ASN A 163 8.53 3.65 -13.48
C ASN A 163 9.16 5.03 -13.28
N PRO A 164 8.41 6.13 -13.40
CA PRO A 164 9.00 7.46 -13.34
C PRO A 164 9.67 7.65 -11.98
N ARG A 165 10.94 8.04 -11.99
CA ARG A 165 11.73 8.34 -10.78
C ARG A 165 10.87 9.13 -9.79
N GLN A 166 10.87 8.69 -8.53
CA GLN A 166 10.24 9.47 -7.45
C GLN A 166 11.10 10.69 -7.21
N ILE A 167 10.46 11.85 -7.27
CA ILE A 167 11.09 13.17 -7.09
C ILE A 167 10.86 13.56 -5.63
N THR A 168 11.91 14.00 -4.93
CA THR A 168 11.76 14.47 -3.55
C THR A 168 11.19 15.88 -3.52
N MET A 169 10.71 16.34 -2.35
CA MET A 169 10.25 17.73 -2.21
C MET A 169 11.39 18.73 -2.49
N GLU A 170 12.60 18.44 -2.03
CA GLU A 170 13.80 19.26 -2.28
C GLU A 170 14.10 19.34 -3.78
N GLU A 171 14.14 18.21 -4.49
CA GLU A 171 14.34 18.17 -5.94
C GLU A 171 13.23 18.92 -6.69
N ALA A 172 11.98 18.85 -6.23
CA ALA A 172 10.86 19.56 -6.84
C ALA A 172 10.91 21.08 -6.63
N LEU A 173 11.52 21.53 -5.54
CA LEU A 173 11.68 22.95 -5.23
C LEU A 173 12.99 23.54 -5.76
N ASN A 174 13.84 22.72 -6.40
CA ASN A 174 15.21 23.06 -6.80
C ASN A 174 16.05 23.56 -5.61
N LEU A 175 15.92 22.90 -4.45
CA LEU A 175 16.65 23.17 -3.22
C LEU A 175 17.85 22.23 -3.04
#